data_AF-A0A3E1NGB2-F1
#
_entry.id   AF-A0A3E1NGB2-F1
#
_cell.length_a   1.000
_cell.length_b   1.000
_cell.length_c   1.000
_cell.angle_alpha   90.00
_cell.angle_beta   90.00
_cell.angle_gamma   90.00
#
_symmetry.space_group_name_H-M   'P 1'
#
loop_
_entity.id
_entity.type
_entity.pdbx_description
1 polymer ?
#
loop_
_entity_poly.entity_id
_entity_poly.type
_entity_poly.pdbx_seq_one_letter_code
_entity_poly.pdbx_strand_id
1 'polypeptide(L)'
;MKTNILAAQAAAIVLAMSVLTVQAQTTQKKTPGTTHITQDHNFLNVESDSIGDPVQRITTYRNGTLYKIKVENEKITELAVDGKDIPAADFPKYQSLVTQILEQVKRDQEQAAKDRAQAELDRQQAEKDRAQADKDRQQADKDRVRAEMDREQAVKDREQAARDRQQAEKDRAQAEVDRKHAEEERKMIDSLITGLVQENIIKSKDDLVSLELSDKVLMVNDKAQPDALLQKFKTSYLKTPTAHISYYNGGNTKRISIDNK
;
A
#
# COMPACT_ATOMS: atom_id res chain seq x y z
N MET A 1 -22.54 37.86 -8.79
CA MET A 1 -21.61 38.96 -9.14
C MET A 1 -20.51 38.94 -8.08
N LYS A 2 -19.26 38.59 -8.33
CA LYS A 2 -18.36 38.96 -9.43
C LYS A 2 -17.50 37.77 -9.86
N THR A 3 -17.36 37.63 -11.16
CA THR A 3 -16.42 36.79 -11.91
C THR A 3 -15.00 37.37 -11.85
N ASN A 4 -13.96 36.53 -11.90
CA ASN A 4 -12.74 36.85 -12.64
C ASN A 4 -12.10 35.58 -13.20
N ILE A 5 -11.74 35.69 -14.48
CA ILE A 5 -11.38 34.64 -15.44
C ILE A 5 -9.84 34.44 -15.47
N LEU A 6 -9.49 33.19 -15.81
CA LEU A 6 -8.24 32.63 -16.34
C LEU A 6 -7.17 33.58 -16.91
N ALA A 7 -5.90 33.19 -16.69
CA ALA A 7 -4.95 33.01 -17.79
C ALA A 7 -3.91 31.93 -17.45
N ALA A 8 -3.76 30.98 -18.37
CA ALA A 8 -2.85 29.86 -18.34
C ALA A 8 -1.80 30.00 -19.47
N GLN A 9 -0.81 29.10 -19.45
CA GLN A 9 0.20 28.77 -20.48
C GLN A 9 1.50 29.60 -20.39
N ALA A 10 2.70 29.05 -20.62
CA ALA A 10 3.08 27.83 -21.32
C ALA A 10 4.39 27.22 -20.76
N ALA A 11 4.56 25.92 -21.01
CA ALA A 11 5.75 25.13 -20.74
C ALA A 11 6.90 25.41 -21.74
N ALA A 12 8.13 25.25 -21.27
CA ALA A 12 9.27 24.90 -22.11
C ALA A 12 10.20 23.93 -21.33
N ILE A 13 10.26 22.71 -21.83
CA ILE A 13 11.22 21.64 -21.47
C ILE A 13 12.48 21.89 -22.29
N VAL A 14 13.70 21.67 -21.74
CA VAL A 14 14.77 20.86 -22.36
C VAL A 14 16.10 20.88 -21.56
N LEU A 15 16.59 19.65 -21.32
CA LEU A 15 17.94 19.12 -21.08
C LEU A 15 18.85 19.56 -19.92
N ALA A 16 18.94 18.65 -18.95
CA ALA A 16 20.16 17.97 -18.48
C ALA A 16 21.43 18.80 -18.21
N MET A 17 21.73 19.02 -16.93
CA MET A 17 23.09 18.88 -16.41
C MET A 17 23.07 18.24 -15.03
N SER A 18 23.89 17.21 -14.90
CA SER A 18 24.26 16.46 -13.71
C SER A 18 24.40 17.32 -12.45
N VAL A 19 23.56 17.08 -11.44
CA VAL A 19 23.85 17.54 -10.07
C VAL A 19 24.83 16.53 -9.46
N LEU A 20 26.12 16.85 -9.54
CA LEU A 20 27.12 16.29 -8.64
C LEU A 20 26.62 16.56 -7.21
N THR A 21 26.41 15.50 -6.45
CA THR A 21 26.31 15.59 -5.00
C THR A 21 27.64 16.13 -4.51
N VAL A 22 27.69 17.44 -4.22
CA VAL A 22 28.74 18.01 -3.38
C VAL A 22 28.53 17.38 -2.00
N GLN A 23 29.25 16.30 -1.72
CA GLN A 23 29.59 15.95 -0.36
C GLN A 23 30.29 17.18 0.22
N ALA A 24 29.59 17.94 1.07
CA ALA A 24 30.24 18.86 1.97
C ALA A 24 31.11 18.02 2.90
N GLN A 25 32.33 17.73 2.48
CA GLN A 25 33.42 17.42 3.37
C GLN A 25 33.57 18.65 4.25
N THR A 26 33.03 18.57 5.47
CA THR A 26 33.41 19.46 6.54
C THR A 26 34.89 19.20 6.80
N THR A 27 35.75 19.93 6.07
CA THR A 27 37.11 20.18 6.50
C THR A 27 37.00 20.87 7.85
N GLN A 28 37.10 20.08 8.93
CA GLN A 28 37.37 20.59 10.26
C GLN A 28 38.71 21.30 10.17
N LYS A 29 38.65 22.62 9.94
CA LYS A 29 39.74 23.54 10.20
C LYS A 29 40.14 23.26 11.64
N LYS A 30 41.34 22.71 11.85
CA LYS A 30 41.96 22.58 13.17
C LYS A 30 42.11 23.99 13.73
N THR A 31 41.06 24.45 14.39
CA THR A 31 41.16 25.51 15.40
C THR A 31 42.23 25.01 16.38
N PRO A 32 43.23 25.83 16.76
CA PRO A 32 44.03 25.50 17.92
C PRO A 32 43.01 25.26 19.03
N GLY A 33 42.94 24.03 19.53
CA GLY A 33 42.04 23.72 20.63
C GLY A 33 42.43 24.69 21.72
N THR A 34 41.57 25.68 21.99
CA THR A 34 41.65 26.43 23.21
C THR A 34 41.46 25.38 24.29
N THR A 35 42.57 24.92 24.84
CA THR A 35 42.58 24.15 26.06
C THR A 35 41.92 25.05 27.06
N HIS A 36 40.63 24.84 27.31
CA HIS A 36 40.08 25.16 28.60
C HIS A 36 40.81 24.23 29.57
N ILE A 37 42.01 24.65 29.97
CA ILE A 37 42.66 24.17 31.17
C ILE A 37 41.75 24.71 32.26
N THR A 38 40.73 23.94 32.61
CA THR A 38 40.15 24.05 33.93
C THR A 38 41.35 23.90 34.86
N GLN A 39 41.71 24.96 35.57
CA GLN A 39 42.66 24.90 36.68
C GLN A 39 41.99 24.07 37.77
N ASP A 40 41.90 22.77 37.55
CA ASP A 40 41.53 21.83 38.59
C ASP A 40 42.85 21.38 39.20
N HIS A 41 43.21 22.00 40.32
CA HIS A 41 44.53 21.90 40.95
C HIS A 41 44.83 20.51 41.57
N ASN A 42 44.04 19.49 41.24
CA ASN A 42 44.19 18.12 41.74
C ASN A 42 44.22 17.12 40.57
N PHE A 43 45.39 16.94 39.98
CA PHE A 43 45.67 15.76 39.14
C PHE A 43 45.91 14.55 40.06
N LEU A 44 45.35 13.38 39.73
CA LEU A 44 45.56 12.12 40.44
C LEU A 44 45.73 11.02 39.40
N ASN A 45 46.94 10.47 39.32
CA ASN A 45 47.26 9.29 38.54
C ASN A 45 47.57 8.14 39.49
N VAL A 46 46.94 7.00 39.25
CA VAL A 46 47.17 5.77 40.01
C VAL A 46 47.60 4.70 39.03
N GLU A 47 48.82 4.23 39.20
CA GLU A 47 49.37 3.08 38.51
C GLU A 47 49.28 1.87 39.45
N SER A 48 48.65 0.82 38.97
CA SER A 48 48.54 -0.49 39.60
C SER A 48 48.49 -1.54 38.50
N ASP A 49 49.20 -2.66 38.66
CA ASP A 49 49.25 -3.68 37.62
C ASP A 49 47.96 -4.52 37.59
N SER A 50 47.13 -4.47 38.63
CA SER A 50 45.86 -5.21 38.74
C SER A 50 44.87 -4.60 39.73
N ILE A 51 43.58 -4.91 39.59
CA ILE A 51 42.56 -4.60 40.61
C ILE A 51 42.86 -5.47 41.84
N GLY A 52 43.31 -4.85 42.93
CA GLY A 52 43.76 -5.55 44.15
C GLY A 52 45.28 -5.72 44.25
N ASP A 53 46.06 -5.03 43.41
CA ASP A 53 47.52 -4.97 43.55
C ASP A 53 47.89 -4.46 44.96
N PRO A 54 48.70 -5.20 45.74
CA PRO A 54 49.18 -4.74 47.03
C PRO A 54 50.00 -3.45 46.88
N VAL A 55 50.58 -3.18 45.71
CA VAL A 55 51.39 -1.99 45.43
C VAL A 55 50.59 -1.00 44.58
N GLN A 56 50.44 0.23 45.08
CA GLN A 56 49.88 1.35 44.33
C GLN A 56 50.93 2.44 44.19
N ARG A 57 51.12 2.96 42.97
CA ARG A 57 51.93 4.14 42.69
C ARG A 57 51.01 5.30 42.37
N ILE A 58 51.01 6.30 43.24
CA ILE A 58 50.10 7.44 43.17
C ILE A 58 50.91 8.69 42.90
N THR A 59 50.60 9.37 41.80
CA THR A 59 51.14 10.70 41.50
C THR A 59 50.01 11.70 41.56
N THR A 60 50.07 12.66 42.48
CA THR A 60 49.00 13.64 42.63
C THR A 60 49.51 15.02 42.98
N TYR A 61 48.81 16.05 42.51
CA TYR A 61 48.98 17.41 43.01
C TYR A 61 47.93 17.67 44.07
N ARG A 62 48.34 18.21 45.22
CA ARG A 62 47.42 18.71 46.23
C ARG A 62 47.89 20.08 46.71
N ASN A 63 47.03 21.07 46.58
CA ASN A 63 47.32 22.46 46.96
C ASN A 63 48.62 23.00 46.33
N GLY A 64 48.94 22.58 45.10
CA GLY A 64 50.16 22.99 44.38
C GLY A 64 51.41 22.16 44.69
N THR A 65 51.38 21.27 45.69
CA THR A 65 52.48 20.35 46.01
C THR A 65 52.32 19.04 45.26
N LEU A 66 53.41 18.58 44.62
CA LEU A 66 53.45 17.30 43.92
C LEU A 66 53.83 16.18 44.90
N TYR A 67 52.98 15.18 45.00
CA TYR A 67 53.21 13.97 45.76
C TYR A 67 53.40 12.79 44.80
N LYS A 68 54.50 12.06 44.98
CA LYS A 68 54.70 10.72 44.40
C LYS A 68 54.78 9.73 45.54
N ILE A 69 53.80 8.84 45.62
CA ILE A 69 53.61 7.94 46.76
C ILE A 69 53.62 6.52 46.22
N LYS A 70 54.42 5.65 46.80
CA LYS A 70 54.28 4.21 46.66
C LYS A 70 53.77 3.66 47.98
N VAL A 71 52.69 2.92 47.90
CA VAL A 71 52.03 2.30 49.04
C VAL A 71 51.96 0.80 48.79
N GLU A 72 52.40 0.01 49.77
CA GLU A 72 52.29 -1.44 49.74
C GLU A 72 51.48 -1.90 50.94
N ASN A 73 50.38 -2.65 50.72
CA ASN A 73 49.44 -3.04 51.77
C ASN A 73 48.99 -1.85 52.63
N GLU A 74 48.64 -0.75 51.97
CA GLU A 74 48.22 0.53 52.57
C GLU A 74 49.30 1.27 53.40
N LYS A 75 50.56 0.79 53.41
CA LYS A 75 51.68 1.44 54.10
C LYS A 75 52.60 2.14 53.11
N ILE A 76 53.00 3.37 53.45
CA ILE A 76 53.95 4.15 52.63
C ILE A 76 55.30 3.40 52.58
N THR A 77 55.73 3.05 51.37
CA THR A 77 57.05 2.44 51.11
C THR A 77 58.00 3.41 50.43
N GLU A 78 57.50 4.33 49.59
CA GLU A 78 58.26 5.43 49.00
C GLU A 78 57.40 6.70 49.02
N LEU A 79 57.99 7.86 49.33
CA LEU A 79 57.30 9.14 49.28
C LEU A 79 58.27 10.23 48.82
N ALA A 80 57.90 10.96 47.78
CA ALA A 80 58.57 12.19 47.36
C ALA A 80 57.59 13.36 47.35
N VAL A 81 58.04 14.49 47.88
CA VAL A 81 57.29 15.76 47.93
C VAL A 81 58.08 16.80 47.14
N ASP A 82 57.46 17.37 46.10
CA ASP A 82 58.09 18.30 45.15
C ASP A 82 59.43 17.79 44.60
N GLY A 83 59.50 16.48 44.34
CA GLY A 83 60.67 15.79 43.80
C GLY A 83 61.78 15.50 44.81
N LYS A 84 61.58 15.79 46.11
CA LYS A 84 62.51 15.41 47.19
C LYS A 84 62.01 14.18 47.92
N ASP A 85 62.86 13.16 48.02
CA ASP A 85 62.54 11.94 48.76
C ASP A 85 62.43 12.21 50.26
N ILE A 86 61.36 11.70 50.86
CA ILE A 86 61.09 11.82 52.29
C ILE A 86 61.66 10.59 52.99
N PRO A 87 62.48 10.74 54.05
CA PRO A 87 62.96 9.61 54.83
C PRO A 87 61.81 8.87 55.53
N ALA A 88 61.93 7.54 55.68
CA ALA A 88 60.89 6.72 56.31
C ALA A 88 60.51 7.17 57.74
N ALA A 89 61.44 7.77 58.48
CA ALA A 89 61.19 8.33 59.82
C ALA A 89 60.16 9.48 59.82
N ASP A 90 60.00 10.17 58.68
CA ASP A 90 59.07 11.28 58.51
C ASP A 90 57.73 10.87 57.90
N PHE A 91 57.58 9.62 57.42
CA PHE A 91 56.30 9.11 56.90
C PHE A 91 55.11 9.32 57.84
N PRO A 92 55.22 9.17 59.18
CA PRO A 92 54.12 9.45 60.10
C PRO A 92 53.48 10.84 59.93
N LYS A 93 54.25 11.86 59.50
CA LYS A 93 53.75 13.22 59.27
C LYS A 93 52.79 13.30 58.07
N TYR A 94 52.90 12.38 57.11
CA TYR A 94 52.13 12.37 55.86
C TYR A 94 51.01 11.31 55.84
N GLN A 95 50.90 10.49 56.89
CA GLN A 95 49.93 9.38 56.93
C GLN A 95 48.50 9.84 56.66
N SER A 96 48.04 10.90 57.33
CA SER A 96 46.67 11.41 57.15
C SER A 96 46.40 11.84 55.69
N LEU A 97 47.37 12.49 55.04
CA LEU A 97 47.25 12.90 53.65
C LEU A 97 47.15 11.69 52.71
N VAL A 98 48.03 10.71 52.89
CA VAL A 98 48.05 9.49 52.07
C VAL A 98 46.76 8.69 52.25
N THR A 99 46.25 8.58 53.47
CA THR A 99 44.94 7.96 53.74
C THR A 99 43.82 8.66 52.96
N GLN A 100 43.76 9.99 52.99
CA GLN A 100 42.74 10.75 52.22
C GLN A 100 42.87 10.56 50.71
N ILE A 101 44.10 10.44 50.19
CA ILE A 101 44.35 10.16 48.77
C ILE A 101 43.84 8.76 48.43
N LEU A 102 44.18 7.74 49.23
CA LEU A 102 43.73 6.36 49.03
C LEU A 102 42.21 6.23 49.10
N GLU A 103 41.57 6.90 50.04
CA GLU A 103 40.10 6.94 50.11
C GLU A 103 39.46 7.59 48.88
N GLN A 104 40.06 8.66 48.36
CA GLN A 104 39.60 9.27 47.11
C GLN A 104 39.74 8.30 45.94
N VAL A 105 40.89 7.63 45.80
CA VAL A 105 41.12 6.62 44.76
C VAL A 105 40.06 5.52 44.82
N LYS A 106 39.76 5.00 46.02
CA LYS A 106 38.72 3.98 46.21
C LYS A 106 37.35 4.49 45.75
N ARG A 107 36.96 5.71 46.13
CA ARG A 107 35.69 6.33 45.69
C ARG A 107 35.62 6.51 44.17
N ASP A 108 36.69 6.99 43.54
CA ASP A 108 36.73 7.23 42.10
C ASP A 108 36.65 5.90 41.33
N GLN A 109 37.33 4.84 41.82
CA GLN A 109 37.23 3.49 41.24
C GLN A 109 35.81 2.91 41.37
N GLU A 110 35.17 3.06 42.53
CA GLU A 110 33.78 2.63 42.74
C GLU A 110 32.82 3.38 41.82
N GLN A 111 32.98 4.70 41.67
CA GLN A 111 32.16 5.50 40.77
C GLN A 111 32.37 5.07 39.31
N ALA A 112 33.62 4.90 38.88
CA ALA A 112 33.93 4.41 37.53
C ALA A 112 33.37 3.00 37.27
N ALA A 113 33.26 2.15 38.29
CA ALA A 113 32.61 0.84 38.19
C ALA A 113 31.09 0.98 38.01
N LYS A 114 30.44 1.88 38.77
CA LYS A 114 29.01 2.19 38.61
C LYS A 114 28.70 2.77 37.24
N ASP A 115 29.50 3.70 36.76
CA ASP A 115 29.32 4.33 35.45
C ASP A 115 29.46 3.30 34.31
N ARG A 116 30.44 2.39 34.42
CA ARG A 116 30.58 1.26 33.47
C ARG A 116 29.37 0.33 33.50
N ALA A 117 28.85 0.01 34.67
CA ALA A 117 27.67 -0.83 34.81
C ALA A 117 26.43 -0.15 34.19
N GLN A 118 26.26 1.16 34.42
CA GLN A 118 25.17 1.92 33.82
C GLN A 118 25.28 2.00 32.30
N ALA A 119 26.48 2.26 31.77
CA ALA A 119 26.72 2.31 30.32
C ALA A 119 26.41 0.97 29.63
N GLU A 120 26.65 -0.16 30.32
CA GLU A 120 26.28 -1.49 29.82
C GLU A 120 24.77 -1.71 29.83
N LEU A 121 24.05 -1.26 30.86
CA LEU A 121 22.58 -1.29 30.88
C LEU A 121 21.98 -0.46 29.75
N ASP A 122 22.51 0.74 29.51
CA ASP A 122 22.04 1.63 28.44
C ASP A 122 22.28 0.98 27.06
N ARG A 123 23.42 0.31 26.87
CA ARG A 123 23.72 -0.43 25.64
C ARG A 123 22.72 -1.56 25.41
N GLN A 124 22.42 -2.35 26.44
CA GLN A 124 21.43 -3.43 26.36
C GLN A 124 20.03 -2.91 26.03
N GLN A 125 19.65 -1.77 26.61
CA GLN A 125 18.38 -1.13 26.28
C GLN A 125 18.34 -0.67 24.82
N ALA A 126 19.40 -0.01 24.34
CA ALA A 126 19.50 0.43 22.95
C ALA A 126 19.49 -0.75 21.94
N GLU A 127 19.97 -1.93 22.33
CA GLU A 127 19.84 -3.15 21.52
C GLU A 127 18.40 -3.67 21.47
N LYS A 128 17.68 -3.66 22.59
CA LYS A 128 16.25 -4.02 22.63
C LYS A 128 15.41 -3.09 21.77
N ASP A 129 15.67 -1.79 21.86
CA ASP A 129 14.94 -0.78 21.08
C ASP A 129 15.19 -0.94 19.58
N ARG A 130 16.44 -1.23 19.17
CA ARG A 130 16.77 -1.57 17.78
C ARG A 130 16.04 -2.82 17.29
N ALA A 131 16.04 -3.89 18.11
CA ALA A 131 15.35 -5.12 17.75
C ALA A 131 13.83 -4.92 17.63
N GLN A 132 13.23 -4.05 18.44
CA GLN A 132 11.82 -3.70 18.32
C GLN A 132 11.54 -2.89 17.05
N ALA A 133 12.36 -1.89 16.74
CA ALA A 133 12.22 -1.10 15.52
C ALA A 133 12.33 -1.97 14.25
N ASP A 134 13.18 -2.99 14.25
CA ASP A 134 13.28 -3.95 13.14
C ASP A 134 12.02 -4.80 12.98
N LYS A 135 11.41 -5.25 14.09
CA LYS A 135 10.11 -5.96 14.05
C LYS A 135 9.01 -5.06 13.47
N ASP A 136 8.95 -3.81 13.91
CA ASP A 136 7.95 -2.86 13.44
C ASP A 136 8.10 -2.59 11.94
N ARG A 137 9.35 -2.46 11.45
CA ARG A 137 9.67 -2.33 10.03
C ARG A 137 9.20 -3.55 9.22
N GLN A 138 9.49 -4.76 9.71
CA GLN A 138 9.05 -6.00 9.06
C GLN A 138 7.52 -6.11 9.01
N GLN A 139 6.83 -5.67 10.06
CA GLN A 139 5.37 -5.66 10.08
C GLN A 139 4.81 -4.65 9.06
N ALA A 140 5.37 -3.45 9.00
CA ALA A 140 4.98 -2.44 8.00
C ALA A 140 5.19 -2.93 6.56
N ASP A 141 6.26 -3.68 6.29
CA ASP A 141 6.49 -4.29 4.98
C ASP A 141 5.43 -5.34 4.64
N LYS A 142 5.05 -6.20 5.58
CA LYS A 142 3.96 -7.18 5.39
C LYS A 142 2.63 -6.48 5.10
N ASP A 143 2.32 -5.42 5.82
CA ASP A 143 1.09 -4.67 5.63
C ASP A 143 1.05 -3.98 4.27
N ARG A 144 2.19 -3.44 3.81
CA ARG A 144 2.34 -2.88 2.46
C ARG A 144 2.10 -3.92 1.37
N VAL A 145 2.67 -5.13 1.51
CA VAL A 145 2.44 -6.22 0.55
C VAL A 145 0.97 -6.63 0.51
N ARG A 146 0.31 -6.72 1.67
CA ARG A 146 -1.13 -7.02 1.73
C ARG A 146 -1.96 -5.95 1.02
N ALA A 147 -1.68 -4.67 1.28
CA ALA A 147 -2.39 -3.57 0.65
C ALA A 147 -2.24 -3.58 -0.89
N GLU A 148 -1.08 -4.00 -1.41
CA GLU A 148 -0.87 -4.13 -2.85
C GLU A 148 -1.69 -5.28 -3.45
N MET A 149 -1.73 -6.45 -2.80
CA MET A 149 -2.59 -7.55 -3.22
C MET A 149 -4.08 -7.17 -3.23
N ASP A 150 -4.53 -6.43 -2.21
CA ASP A 150 -5.92 -5.95 -2.14
C ASP A 150 -6.25 -4.99 -3.30
N ARG A 151 -5.30 -4.12 -3.69
CA ARG A 151 -5.45 -3.22 -4.84
C ARG A 151 -5.53 -3.99 -6.16
N GLU A 152 -4.66 -4.98 -6.36
CA GLU A 152 -4.70 -5.83 -7.55
C GLU A 152 -6.03 -6.57 -7.67
N GLN A 153 -6.54 -7.11 -6.56
CA GLN A 153 -7.84 -7.77 -6.55
C GLN A 153 -8.97 -6.80 -6.90
N ALA A 154 -8.97 -5.60 -6.32
CA ALA A 154 -9.97 -4.58 -6.64
C ALA A 154 -9.94 -4.15 -8.12
N VAL A 155 -8.77 -4.17 -8.78
CA VAL A 155 -8.67 -3.93 -10.23
C VAL A 155 -9.32 -5.06 -11.01
N LYS A 156 -9.02 -6.33 -10.68
CA LYS A 156 -9.64 -7.51 -11.33
C LYS A 156 -11.16 -7.50 -11.19
N ASP A 157 -11.67 -7.17 -10.02
CA ASP A 157 -13.12 -7.12 -9.77
C ASP A 157 -13.80 -6.03 -10.62
N ARG A 158 -13.15 -4.85 -10.76
CA ARG A 158 -13.65 -3.77 -11.63
C ARG A 158 -13.65 -4.17 -13.11
N GLU A 159 -12.61 -4.85 -13.57
CA GLU A 159 -12.58 -5.37 -14.95
C GLU A 159 -13.69 -6.37 -15.20
N GLN A 160 -13.92 -7.30 -14.25
CA GLN A 160 -15.00 -8.27 -14.38
C GLN A 160 -16.37 -7.59 -14.44
N ALA A 161 -16.62 -6.64 -13.53
CA ALA A 161 -17.85 -5.85 -13.54
C ALA A 161 -18.02 -5.01 -14.83
N ALA A 162 -16.94 -4.61 -15.49
CA ALA A 162 -17.02 -3.96 -16.80
C ALA A 162 -17.42 -4.94 -17.91
N ARG A 163 -16.86 -6.16 -17.93
CA ARG A 163 -17.24 -7.22 -18.88
C ARG A 163 -18.70 -7.61 -18.71
N ASP A 164 -19.17 -7.79 -17.47
CA ASP A 164 -20.54 -8.17 -17.18
C ASP A 164 -21.54 -7.09 -17.63
N ARG A 165 -21.21 -5.81 -17.43
CA ARG A 165 -22.02 -4.68 -17.94
C ARG A 165 -22.09 -4.68 -19.47
N GLN A 166 -20.96 -4.89 -20.14
CA GLN A 166 -20.93 -4.95 -21.60
C GLN A 166 -21.79 -6.12 -22.13
N GLN A 167 -21.76 -7.26 -21.46
CA GLN A 167 -22.59 -8.41 -21.84
C GLN A 167 -24.08 -8.09 -21.65
N ALA A 168 -24.45 -7.50 -20.51
CA ALA A 168 -25.83 -7.11 -20.24
C ALA A 168 -26.36 -6.07 -21.26
N GLU A 169 -25.50 -5.17 -21.76
CA GLU A 169 -25.86 -4.24 -22.83
C GLU A 169 -26.12 -4.95 -24.16
N LYS A 170 -25.30 -5.94 -24.52
CA LYS A 170 -25.52 -6.77 -25.72
C LYS A 170 -26.82 -7.55 -25.62
N ASP A 171 -27.08 -8.17 -24.48
CA ASP A 171 -28.29 -8.95 -24.26
C ASP A 171 -29.54 -8.07 -24.35
N ARG A 172 -29.47 -6.85 -23.80
CA ARG A 172 -30.56 -5.86 -23.93
C ARG A 172 -30.77 -5.42 -25.38
N ALA A 173 -29.69 -5.18 -26.12
CA ALA A 173 -29.78 -4.82 -27.53
C ALA A 173 -30.40 -5.94 -28.37
N GLN A 174 -30.03 -7.19 -28.09
CA GLN A 174 -30.63 -8.36 -28.75
C GLN A 174 -32.11 -8.48 -28.42
N ALA A 175 -32.49 -8.36 -27.14
CA ALA A 175 -33.89 -8.41 -26.73
C ALA A 175 -34.73 -7.30 -27.38
N GLU A 176 -34.16 -6.11 -27.61
CA GLU A 176 -34.82 -5.03 -28.33
C GLU A 176 -35.03 -5.36 -29.82
N VAL A 177 -34.04 -6.00 -30.47
CA VAL A 177 -34.16 -6.48 -31.85
C VAL A 177 -35.26 -7.54 -31.94
N ASP A 178 -35.25 -8.52 -31.04
CA ASP A 178 -36.24 -9.59 -30.99
C ASP A 178 -37.65 -9.03 -30.76
N ARG A 179 -37.78 -8.03 -29.88
CA ARG A 179 -39.05 -7.32 -29.65
C ARG A 179 -39.55 -6.63 -30.91
N LYS A 180 -38.68 -5.89 -31.60
CA LYS A 180 -39.06 -5.22 -32.86
C LYS A 180 -39.50 -6.23 -33.92
N HIS A 181 -38.77 -7.34 -34.07
CA HIS A 181 -39.15 -8.40 -35.00
C HIS A 181 -40.54 -8.96 -34.66
N ALA A 182 -40.79 -9.29 -33.39
CA ALA A 182 -42.10 -9.78 -32.94
C ALA A 182 -43.22 -8.75 -33.14
N GLU A 183 -42.95 -7.45 -32.97
CA GLU A 183 -43.90 -6.38 -33.26
C GLU A 183 -44.21 -6.27 -34.76
N GLU A 184 -43.20 -6.39 -35.63
CA GLU A 184 -43.37 -6.40 -37.08
C GLU A 184 -44.18 -7.60 -37.55
N GLU A 185 -43.90 -8.80 -37.03
CA GLU A 185 -44.68 -10.00 -37.29
C GLU A 185 -46.15 -9.83 -36.89
N ARG A 186 -46.41 -9.29 -35.68
CA ARG A 186 -47.78 -9.01 -35.21
C ARG A 186 -48.51 -8.03 -36.12
N LYS A 187 -47.85 -6.96 -36.56
CA LYS A 187 -48.44 -5.97 -37.48
C LYS A 187 -48.74 -6.58 -38.84
N MET A 188 -47.84 -7.42 -39.37
CA MET A 188 -48.05 -8.11 -40.64
C MET A 188 -49.27 -9.04 -40.56
N ILE A 189 -49.37 -9.84 -39.49
CA ILE A 189 -50.51 -10.73 -39.27
C ILE A 189 -51.81 -9.93 -39.10
N ASP A 190 -51.81 -8.86 -38.31
CA ASP A 190 -53.01 -8.04 -38.16
C ASP A 190 -53.49 -7.44 -39.50
N SER A 191 -52.54 -7.06 -40.37
CA SER A 191 -52.83 -6.60 -41.72
C SER A 191 -53.41 -7.71 -42.59
N LEU A 192 -52.84 -8.92 -42.53
CA LEU A 192 -53.34 -10.11 -43.23
C LEU A 192 -54.79 -10.43 -42.80
N ILE A 193 -55.06 -10.50 -41.50
CA ILE A 193 -56.41 -10.77 -40.97
C ILE A 193 -57.38 -9.67 -41.42
N THR A 194 -56.95 -8.41 -41.43
CA THR A 194 -57.76 -7.31 -41.97
C THR A 194 -58.09 -7.51 -43.46
N GLY A 195 -57.13 -7.99 -44.24
CA GLY A 195 -57.35 -8.38 -45.64
C GLY A 195 -58.39 -9.50 -45.79
N LEU A 196 -58.39 -10.51 -44.90
CA LEU A 196 -59.40 -11.58 -44.92
C LEU A 196 -60.82 -11.03 -44.72
N VAL A 197 -60.97 -10.03 -43.84
CA VAL A 197 -62.26 -9.34 -43.63
C VAL A 197 -62.67 -8.55 -44.88
N GLN A 198 -61.74 -7.83 -45.50
CA GLN A 198 -62.00 -7.02 -46.70
C GLN A 198 -62.45 -7.86 -47.90
N GLU A 199 -61.88 -9.05 -48.07
CA GLU A 199 -62.27 -9.99 -49.12
C GLU A 199 -63.51 -10.82 -48.77
N ASN A 200 -64.16 -10.54 -47.63
CA ASN A 200 -65.33 -11.27 -47.11
C ASN A 200 -65.07 -12.77 -46.88
N ILE A 201 -63.82 -13.17 -46.61
CA ILE A 201 -63.45 -14.54 -46.26
C ILE A 201 -63.91 -14.86 -44.82
N ILE A 202 -63.82 -13.86 -43.93
CA ILE A 202 -64.35 -13.87 -42.56
C ILE A 202 -65.14 -12.58 -42.30
N LYS A 203 -66.07 -12.58 -41.33
CA LYS A 203 -66.92 -11.39 -41.05
C LYS A 203 -66.20 -10.37 -40.16
N SER A 204 -65.39 -10.85 -39.23
CA SER A 204 -64.64 -10.05 -38.28
C SER A 204 -63.32 -10.74 -37.92
N LYS A 205 -62.39 -10.01 -37.30
CA LYS A 205 -61.11 -10.56 -36.84
C LYS A 205 -61.29 -11.69 -35.80
N ASP A 206 -62.36 -11.63 -35.01
CA ASP A 206 -62.63 -12.60 -33.95
C ASP A 206 -63.13 -13.95 -34.49
N ASP A 207 -63.59 -14.00 -35.75
CA ASP A 207 -64.02 -15.23 -36.40
C ASP A 207 -62.85 -16.10 -36.88
N LEU A 208 -61.61 -15.60 -36.80
CA LEU A 208 -60.44 -16.36 -37.23
C LEU A 208 -59.98 -17.34 -36.13
N VAL A 209 -60.04 -18.63 -36.47
CA VAL A 209 -59.60 -19.75 -35.63
C VAL A 209 -58.30 -20.35 -36.16
N SER A 210 -58.20 -20.59 -37.47
CA SER A 210 -57.00 -21.12 -38.12
C SER A 210 -56.73 -20.40 -39.43
N LEU A 211 -55.45 -20.14 -39.71
CA LEU A 211 -54.97 -19.67 -41.00
C LEU A 211 -53.67 -20.37 -41.35
N GLU A 212 -53.56 -20.77 -42.60
CA GLU A 212 -52.34 -21.25 -43.20
C GLU A 212 -52.16 -20.58 -44.57
N LEU A 213 -51.04 -19.88 -44.76
CA LEU A 213 -50.67 -19.26 -46.03
C LEU A 213 -49.26 -19.68 -46.43
N SER A 214 -49.13 -20.27 -47.61
CA SER A 214 -47.87 -20.60 -48.27
C SER A 214 -47.98 -20.29 -49.76
N ASP A 215 -46.91 -20.54 -50.53
CA ASP A 215 -46.94 -20.33 -51.99
C ASP A 215 -48.04 -21.14 -52.71
N LYS A 216 -48.46 -22.26 -52.10
CA LYS A 216 -49.38 -23.24 -52.69
C LYS A 216 -50.78 -23.25 -52.08
N VAL A 217 -50.96 -22.78 -50.85
CA VAL A 217 -52.25 -22.89 -50.17
C VAL A 217 -52.56 -21.65 -49.33
N LEU A 218 -53.83 -21.25 -49.35
CA LEU A 218 -54.45 -20.33 -48.40
C LEU A 218 -55.63 -21.07 -47.77
N MET A 219 -55.49 -21.49 -46.52
CA MET A 219 -56.57 -22.08 -45.72
C MET A 219 -57.00 -21.11 -44.64
N VAL A 220 -58.31 -20.93 -44.48
CA VAL A 220 -58.91 -20.09 -43.43
C VAL A 220 -60.03 -20.87 -42.79
N ASN A 221 -59.96 -21.11 -41.47
CA ASN A 221 -60.90 -21.94 -40.72
C ASN A 221 -61.16 -23.29 -41.41
N ASP A 222 -60.07 -23.97 -41.76
CA ASP A 222 -60.03 -25.28 -42.44
C ASP A 222 -60.64 -25.31 -43.86
N LYS A 223 -60.92 -24.15 -44.45
CA LYS A 223 -61.43 -24.02 -45.83
C LYS A 223 -60.37 -23.46 -46.76
N ALA A 224 -60.05 -24.22 -47.82
CA ALA A 224 -59.20 -23.74 -48.90
C ALA A 224 -59.86 -22.59 -49.67
N GLN A 225 -59.10 -21.55 -49.94
CA GLN A 225 -59.56 -20.38 -50.68
C GLN A 225 -59.25 -20.50 -52.19
N PRO A 226 -60.07 -19.90 -53.08
CA PRO A 226 -59.82 -19.88 -54.52
C PRO A 226 -58.45 -19.35 -54.92
N ASP A 227 -57.91 -19.84 -56.03
CA ASP A 227 -56.57 -19.48 -56.55
C ASP A 227 -56.36 -17.97 -56.70
N ALA A 228 -57.39 -17.22 -57.11
CA ALA A 228 -57.31 -15.77 -57.23
C ALA A 228 -56.98 -15.08 -55.90
N LEU A 229 -57.57 -15.56 -54.79
CA LEU A 229 -57.30 -15.05 -53.45
C LEU A 229 -55.94 -15.54 -52.95
N LEU A 230 -55.57 -16.80 -53.20
CA LEU A 230 -54.23 -17.31 -52.90
C LEU A 230 -53.15 -16.42 -53.54
N GLN A 231 -53.26 -16.13 -54.84
CA GLN A 231 -52.31 -15.28 -55.56
C GLN A 231 -52.21 -13.89 -54.92
N LYS A 232 -53.35 -13.26 -54.61
CA LYS A 232 -53.40 -11.94 -53.99
C LYS A 232 -52.72 -11.91 -52.61
N PHE A 233 -53.04 -12.84 -51.73
CA PHE A 233 -52.48 -12.88 -50.38
C PHE A 233 -51.01 -13.28 -50.39
N LYS A 234 -50.61 -14.26 -51.20
CA LYS A 234 -49.20 -14.66 -51.23
C LYS A 234 -48.29 -13.54 -51.75
N THR A 235 -48.71 -12.82 -52.79
CA THR A 235 -47.94 -11.67 -53.31
C THR A 235 -47.84 -10.53 -52.29
N SER A 236 -48.85 -10.37 -51.44
CA SER A 236 -48.90 -9.27 -50.46
C SER A 236 -48.16 -9.57 -49.15
N TYR A 237 -48.14 -10.84 -48.72
CA TYR A 237 -47.71 -11.20 -47.36
C TYR A 237 -46.55 -12.20 -47.29
N LEU A 238 -46.27 -12.98 -48.34
CA LEU A 238 -45.11 -13.87 -48.36
C LEU A 238 -43.87 -13.12 -48.87
N LYS A 239 -42.85 -13.00 -48.00
CA LYS A 239 -41.57 -12.37 -48.34
C LYS A 239 -40.69 -13.25 -49.24
N THR A 240 -40.87 -14.57 -49.17
CA THR A 240 -40.11 -15.58 -49.93
C THR A 240 -41.06 -16.68 -50.40
N PRO A 241 -40.74 -17.42 -51.48
CA PRO A 241 -41.54 -18.57 -51.91
C PRO A 241 -41.61 -19.71 -50.90
N THR A 242 -40.63 -19.78 -49.99
CA THR A 242 -40.57 -20.76 -48.90
C THR A 242 -41.26 -20.29 -47.63
N ALA A 243 -41.71 -19.02 -47.56
CA ALA A 243 -42.40 -18.51 -46.39
C ALA A 243 -43.73 -19.25 -46.17
N HIS A 244 -43.95 -19.64 -44.93
CA HIS A 244 -45.14 -20.25 -44.40
C HIS A 244 -45.62 -19.40 -43.23
N ILE A 245 -46.86 -18.96 -43.31
CA ILE A 245 -47.53 -18.21 -42.25
C ILE A 245 -48.61 -19.12 -41.67
N SER A 246 -48.56 -19.32 -40.36
CA SER A 246 -49.62 -20.01 -39.64
C SER A 246 -50.12 -19.19 -38.46
N TYR A 247 -51.43 -19.24 -38.26
CA TYR A 247 -52.11 -18.65 -37.13
C TYR A 247 -53.11 -19.66 -36.58
N TYR A 248 -53.16 -19.76 -35.26
CA TYR A 248 -54.15 -20.56 -34.56
C TYR A 248 -54.63 -19.87 -33.29
N ASN A 249 -55.94 -19.86 -33.07
CA ASN A 249 -56.60 -19.32 -31.90
C ASN A 249 -57.56 -20.36 -31.31
N GLY A 250 -57.07 -21.15 -30.35
CA GLY A 250 -57.85 -22.16 -29.63
C GLY A 250 -58.45 -21.66 -28.31
N GLY A 251 -58.72 -20.35 -28.19
CA GLY A 251 -59.21 -19.72 -26.96
C GLY A 251 -58.11 -19.51 -25.91
N ASN A 252 -57.58 -20.61 -25.34
CA ASN A 252 -56.53 -20.56 -24.32
C ASN A 252 -55.11 -20.45 -24.91
N THR A 253 -54.96 -20.75 -26.20
CA THR A 253 -53.66 -20.70 -26.87
C THR A 253 -53.81 -19.93 -28.18
N LYS A 254 -53.03 -18.85 -28.31
CA LYS A 254 -52.83 -18.15 -29.57
C LYS A 254 -51.41 -18.43 -30.05
N ARG A 255 -51.27 -18.96 -31.26
CA ARG A 255 -49.98 -19.25 -31.87
C ARG A 255 -49.91 -18.54 -33.21
N ILE A 256 -48.77 -17.91 -33.46
CA ILE A 256 -48.42 -17.27 -34.71
C ILE A 256 -47.04 -17.79 -35.04
N SER A 257 -46.86 -18.28 -36.26
CA SER A 257 -45.55 -18.68 -36.78
C SER A 257 -45.39 -18.12 -38.18
N ILE A 258 -44.21 -17.59 -38.44
CA ILE A 258 -43.75 -17.23 -39.77
C ILE A 258 -42.40 -17.91 -39.92
N ASP A 259 -42.34 -18.91 -40.78
CA ASP A 259 -41.16 -19.74 -40.94
C ASP A 259 -40.90 -20.00 -42.42
N ASN A 260 -39.66 -20.33 -42.76
CA ASN A 260 -39.31 -20.74 -44.12
C ASN A 260 -39.28 -22.27 -44.14
N LYS A 261 -40.16 -22.89 -44.94
CA LYS A 261 -40.26 -24.33 -45.14
C LYS A 261 -39.78 -24.77 -46.52
#